data_AF-A0A9X4QRB2-F1
#
_entry.id   AF-A0A9X4QRB2-F1
#
_cell.length_a   1.000
_cell.length_b   1.000
_cell.length_c   1.000
_cell.angle_alpha   90.00
_cell.angle_beta   90.00
_cell.angle_gamma   90.00
#
_symmetry.space_group_name_H-M   'P 1'
#
loop_
_entity.id
_entity.type
_entity.pdbx_description
1 polymer ?
#
loop_
_entity_poly.entity_id
_entity_poly.type
_entity_poly.pdbx_seq_one_letter_code
_entity_poly.pdbx_strand_id
1 'polypeptide(L)'
;MTDERLRFGFGYWTDRAGSRVKWNYNGGRFRLWSPTDRSLGQIRVNLDGTLLATIDLAAGIAGPSRVVFDSGELTSGYRAVTVELAGGGAMVCDSFDFVAAGSDAEEHT
;
A
#
# COMPACT_ATOMS: atom_id res chain seq x y z
N MET A 1 -4.93 18.70 11.78
CA MET A 1 -3.62 18.32 12.37
C MET A 1 -2.95 17.39 11.37
N THR A 2 -1.74 17.69 10.91
CA THR A 2 -0.96 16.86 9.98
C THR A 2 -0.08 15.89 10.77
N ASP A 3 0.06 14.65 10.30
CA ASP A 3 0.98 13.67 10.87
C ASP A 3 2.31 13.72 10.14
N GLU A 4 3.37 14.13 10.85
CA GLU A 4 4.72 14.29 10.31
C GLU A 4 5.39 12.98 9.86
N ARG A 5 4.84 11.83 10.29
CA ARG A 5 5.32 10.52 9.84
C ARG A 5 4.89 10.22 8.40
N LEU A 6 3.93 10.96 7.84
CA LEU A 6 3.33 10.68 6.54
C LEU A 6 3.91 11.59 5.46
N ARG A 7 4.10 11.07 4.24
CA ARG A 7 4.74 11.79 3.13
C ARG A 7 3.98 13.05 2.70
N PHE A 8 2.68 13.07 2.90
CA PHE A 8 1.80 14.20 2.54
C PHE A 8 1.03 14.78 3.73
N GLY A 9 1.43 14.43 4.96
CA GLY A 9 0.83 14.92 6.20
C GLY A 9 -0.54 14.33 6.56
N PHE A 10 -1.13 13.50 5.69
CA PHE A 10 -2.39 12.79 5.93
C PHE A 10 -2.35 11.39 5.32
N GLY A 11 -3.17 10.51 5.86
CA GLY A 11 -3.28 9.11 5.44
C GLY A 11 -4.47 8.47 6.12
N TYR A 12 -4.65 7.17 5.89
CA TYR A 12 -5.69 6.39 6.56
C TYR A 12 -5.15 5.78 7.85
N TRP A 13 -5.92 5.85 8.93
CA TRP A 13 -5.63 5.17 10.19
C TRP A 13 -6.86 4.38 10.66
N THR A 14 -6.65 3.19 11.20
CA THR A 14 -7.71 2.41 11.86
C THR A 14 -7.12 1.39 12.81
N ASP A 15 -7.81 1.08 13.90
CA ASP A 15 -7.54 -0.04 14.81
C ASP A 15 -8.58 -1.16 14.70
N ARG A 16 -9.55 -1.02 13.79
CA ARG A 16 -10.63 -1.98 13.58
C ARG A 16 -10.21 -3.03 12.56
N ALA A 17 -9.99 -4.26 13.01
CA ALA A 17 -9.70 -5.40 12.13
C ALA A 17 -10.78 -5.57 11.05
N GLY A 18 -10.35 -5.92 9.83
CA GLY A 18 -11.20 -6.03 8.64
C GLY A 18 -11.45 -4.71 7.90
N SER A 19 -11.12 -3.56 8.50
CA SER A 19 -11.09 -2.27 7.79
C SER A 19 -10.05 -2.32 6.67
N ARG A 20 -10.36 -1.69 5.53
CA ARG A 20 -9.53 -1.74 4.33
C ARG A 20 -9.49 -0.43 3.55
N VAL A 21 -8.38 -0.23 2.84
CA VAL A 21 -8.24 0.78 1.79
C VAL A 21 -8.15 0.08 0.44
N LYS A 22 -8.62 0.74 -0.63
CA LYS A 22 -8.58 0.22 -1.99
C LYS A 22 -8.07 1.28 -2.96
N TRP A 23 -7.14 0.89 -3.82
CA TRP A 23 -6.75 1.64 -5.02
C TRP A 23 -7.05 0.82 -6.28
N ASN A 24 -7.42 1.51 -7.36
CA ASN A 24 -7.34 0.92 -8.70
C ASN A 24 -6.27 1.70 -9.48
N TYR A 25 -5.45 1.01 -10.26
CA TYR A 25 -4.39 1.63 -11.06
C TYR A 25 -4.25 0.89 -12.40
N ASN A 26 -3.63 1.54 -13.39
CA ASN A 26 -3.21 0.89 -14.62
C ASN A 26 -1.69 0.87 -14.69
N GLY A 27 -1.06 -0.28 -14.46
CA GLY A 27 0.39 -0.35 -14.35
C GLY A 27 0.97 -1.72 -14.09
N GLY A 28 2.29 -1.82 -14.20
CA GLY A 28 3.05 -3.06 -14.05
C GLY A 28 3.78 -3.21 -12.71
N ARG A 29 3.64 -2.26 -11.78
CA ARG A 29 4.28 -2.31 -10.46
C ARG A 29 3.62 -1.33 -9.50
N PHE A 30 3.57 -1.66 -8.21
CA PHE A 30 3.19 -0.73 -7.16
C PHE A 30 4.03 -0.85 -5.89
N ARG A 31 4.03 0.22 -5.09
CA ARG A 31 4.66 0.29 -3.76
C ARG A 31 3.67 0.83 -2.73
N LEU A 32 3.64 0.16 -1.59
CA LEU A 32 2.87 0.60 -0.42
C LEU A 32 3.78 1.31 0.56
N TRP A 33 3.33 2.47 1.02
CA TRP A 33 4.03 3.26 2.02
C TRP A 33 3.23 3.33 3.33
N SER A 34 3.94 3.09 4.43
CA SER A 34 3.41 3.22 5.79
C SER A 34 4.56 3.50 6.74
N PRO A 35 4.32 4.25 7.85
CA PRO A 35 5.23 4.21 8.98
C PRO A 35 5.26 2.79 9.58
N THR A 36 6.28 2.55 10.39
CA THR A 36 6.39 1.35 11.21
C THR A 36 6.55 1.77 12.67
N ASP A 37 5.87 1.09 13.58
CA ASP A 37 5.92 1.34 15.02
C ASP A 37 5.30 0.15 15.76
N ARG A 38 5.74 -0.12 17.00
CA ARG A 38 5.26 -1.22 17.85
C ARG A 38 3.75 -1.18 18.14
N SER A 39 3.10 -0.03 17.97
CA SER A 39 1.65 0.14 18.10
C SER A 39 0.86 -0.31 16.87
N LEU A 40 1.52 -0.52 15.74
CA LEU A 40 0.90 -0.95 14.50
C LEU A 40 0.76 -2.46 14.44
N GLY A 41 -0.14 -2.93 13.57
CA GLY A 41 -0.49 -4.33 13.45
C GLY A 41 -0.05 -4.95 12.12
N GLN A 42 -0.60 -6.14 11.87
CA GLN A 42 -0.41 -6.87 10.63
C GLN A 42 -1.44 -6.45 9.59
N ILE A 43 -0.98 -6.24 8.36
CA ILE A 43 -1.82 -5.91 7.21
C ILE A 43 -1.74 -7.02 6.15
N ARG A 44 -2.84 -7.20 5.41
CA ARG A 44 -2.90 -8.06 4.21
C ARG A 44 -2.98 -7.19 2.98
N VAL A 45 -2.06 -7.40 2.06
CA VAL A 45 -2.07 -6.78 0.73
C VAL A 45 -2.61 -7.80 -0.26
N ASN A 46 -3.70 -7.46 -0.94
CA ASN A 46 -4.29 -8.30 -1.97
C ASN A 46 -4.26 -7.58 -3.32
N LEU A 47 -4.02 -8.33 -4.39
CA LEU A 47 -4.10 -7.88 -5.78
C LEU A 47 -5.23 -8.65 -6.47
N ASP A 48 -6.17 -7.92 -7.05
CA ASP A 48 -7.33 -8.47 -7.76
C ASP A 48 -8.11 -9.52 -6.91
N GLY A 49 -8.18 -9.27 -5.59
CA GLY A 49 -8.85 -10.14 -4.61
C GLY A 49 -8.02 -11.32 -4.10
N THR A 50 -6.80 -11.53 -4.62
CA THR A 50 -5.90 -12.60 -4.19
C THR A 50 -4.85 -12.07 -3.22
N LEU A 51 -4.63 -12.78 -2.10
CA LEU A 51 -3.60 -12.42 -1.12
C LEU A 51 -2.21 -12.46 -1.76
N LEU A 52 -1.53 -11.31 -1.75
CA LEU A 52 -0.18 -11.15 -2.29
C LEU A 52 0.86 -11.19 -1.16
N ALA A 53 0.58 -10.55 -0.02
CA ALA A 53 1.48 -10.52 1.12
C ALA A 53 0.76 -10.27 2.45
N THR A 54 1.36 -10.73 3.54
CA THR A 54 1.06 -10.30 4.92
C THR A 54 2.28 -9.57 5.47
N ILE A 55 2.09 -8.36 6.00
CA ILE A 55 3.16 -7.48 6.44
C ILE A 55 2.90 -7.10 7.89
N ASP A 56 3.92 -7.25 8.74
CA ASP A 56 3.87 -6.81 10.14
C ASP A 56 4.48 -5.41 10.26
N LEU A 57 3.65 -4.39 10.47
CA LEU A 57 4.10 -2.99 10.62
C LEU A 57 4.71 -2.73 12.00
N ALA A 58 4.54 -3.64 12.96
CA ALA A 58 5.17 -3.62 14.27
C ALA A 58 6.61 -4.18 14.23
N ALA A 59 6.94 -4.93 13.18
CA ALA A 59 8.25 -5.51 12.97
C ALA A 59 9.21 -4.47 12.37
N GLY A 60 10.29 -4.18 13.08
CA GLY A 60 11.39 -3.34 12.60
C GLY A 60 11.62 -2.09 13.46
N ILE A 61 12.47 -1.20 12.94
CA ILE A 61 12.82 0.07 13.58
C ILE A 61 11.64 1.04 13.40
N ALA A 62 11.15 1.60 14.50
CA ALA A 62 10.09 2.59 14.47
C ALA A 62 10.54 3.83 13.68
N GLY A 63 9.68 4.39 12.85
CA GLY A 63 10.05 5.51 11.99
C GLY A 63 8.95 6.00 11.08
N PRO A 64 9.23 7.10 10.35
CA PRO A 64 8.30 7.67 9.39
C PRO A 64 8.05 6.72 8.23
N SER A 65 7.11 7.11 7.38
CA SER A 65 6.66 6.34 6.25
C SER A 65 7.79 5.95 5.30
N ARG A 66 7.82 4.66 4.96
CA ARG A 66 8.77 4.04 4.04
C ARG A 66 8.04 2.99 3.20
N VAL A 67 8.71 2.49 2.16
CA VAL A 67 8.21 1.35 1.40
C VAL A 67 8.15 0.14 2.33
N VAL A 68 6.93 -0.32 2.64
CA VAL A 68 6.67 -1.55 3.40
C VAL A 68 6.36 -2.73 2.50
N PHE A 69 6.01 -2.45 1.24
CA PHE A 69 5.79 -3.45 0.20
C PHE A 69 6.15 -2.92 -1.17
N ASP A 70 6.77 -3.76 -1.98
CA ASP A 70 6.96 -3.55 -3.41
C ASP A 70 6.47 -4.81 -4.12
N SER A 71 5.56 -4.65 -5.09
CA SER A 71 4.99 -5.80 -5.81
C SER A 71 6.01 -6.54 -6.68
N GLY A 72 7.16 -5.93 -6.96
CA GLY A 72 7.98 -6.31 -8.10
C GLY A 72 7.27 -6.03 -9.42
N GLU A 73 7.78 -6.61 -10.50
CA GLU A 73 7.16 -6.52 -11.81
C GLU A 73 5.92 -7.42 -11.90
N LEU A 74 4.87 -6.88 -12.51
CA LEU A 74 3.59 -7.50 -12.78
C LEU A 74 3.24 -7.25 -14.24
N THR A 75 2.35 -8.08 -14.79
CA THR A 75 1.74 -7.80 -16.09
C THR A 75 0.95 -6.48 -16.03
N SER A 76 1.38 -5.51 -16.83
CA SER A 76 0.71 -4.21 -17.02
C SER A 76 -0.77 -4.38 -17.33
N GLY A 77 -1.59 -3.51 -16.75
CA GLY A 77 -3.03 -3.46 -17.00
C GLY A 77 -3.78 -2.83 -15.83
N TYR A 78 -5.11 -2.80 -15.92
CA TYR A 78 -5.99 -2.36 -14.85
C TYR A 78 -6.02 -3.37 -13.71
N ARG A 79 -5.68 -2.91 -12.50
CA ARG A 79 -5.53 -3.71 -11.30
C ARG A 79 -6.21 -3.06 -10.11
N ALA A 80 -6.64 -3.87 -9.16
CA ALA A 80 -7.19 -3.42 -7.89
C ALA A 80 -6.34 -3.93 -6.72
N VAL A 81 -5.83 -3.02 -5.90
CA VAL A 81 -5.10 -3.36 -4.66
C VAL A 81 -6.00 -3.07 -3.47
N THR A 82 -6.08 -4.01 -2.54
CA THR A 82 -6.64 -3.77 -1.21
C THR A 82 -5.59 -3.98 -0.14
N VAL A 83 -5.62 -3.12 0.87
CA VAL A 83 -4.82 -3.26 2.09
C VAL A 83 -5.79 -3.33 3.26
N GLU A 84 -5.76 -4.44 3.99
CA GLU A 84 -6.69 -4.73 5.09
C GLU A 84 -5.92 -4.90 6.40
N LEU A 85 -6.43 -4.32 7.49
CA LEU A 85 -5.93 -4.61 8.83
C LEU A 85 -6.35 -6.02 9.26
N ALA A 86 -5.38 -6.93 9.40
CA ALA A 86 -5.63 -8.28 9.89
C ALA A 86 -5.78 -8.32 11.42
N GLY A 87 -5.07 -7.46 12.15
CA GLY A 87 -5.11 -7.35 13.60
C GLY A 87 -3.73 -7.13 14.24
N GLY A 88 -3.66 -7.21 15.57
CA GLY A 88 -2.39 -7.08 16.31
C GLY A 88 -1.93 -5.64 16.57
N GLY A 89 -2.74 -4.65 16.24
CA GLY A 89 -2.42 -3.22 16.40
C GLY A 89 -3.24 -2.38 15.42
N ALA A 90 -2.87 -1.11 15.26
CA ALA A 90 -3.48 -0.24 14.25
C ALA A 90 -2.84 -0.42 12.87
N MET A 91 -3.57 -0.10 11.81
CA MET A 91 -3.03 0.13 10.48
C MET A 91 -2.93 1.62 10.23
N VAL A 92 -1.77 2.06 9.75
CA VAL A 92 -1.62 3.32 9.03
C VAL A 92 -1.40 2.98 7.55
N CYS A 93 -2.04 3.71 6.66
CA CYS A 93 -1.73 3.65 5.24
C CYS A 93 -1.48 5.07 4.74
N ASP A 94 -0.23 5.34 4.33
CA ASP A 94 0.19 6.68 3.91
C ASP A 94 -0.13 6.90 2.43
N SER A 95 0.64 6.25 1.55
CA SER A 95 0.56 6.47 0.11
C SER A 95 0.78 5.20 -0.70
N PHE A 96 0.35 5.27 -1.96
CA PHE A 96 0.43 4.22 -2.94
C PHE A 96 1.05 4.81 -4.21
N ASP A 97 2.22 4.31 -4.59
CA ASP A 97 2.89 4.70 -5.83
C ASP A 97 2.78 3.55 -6.83
N PHE A 98 2.57 3.83 -8.11
CA PHE A 98 2.60 2.82 -9.17
C PHE A 98 3.39 3.28 -10.39
N VAL A 99 3.91 2.32 -11.15
CA VAL A 99 4.50 2.57 -12.47
C VAL A 99 3.40 2.36 -13.49
N ALA A 100 2.99 3.43 -14.16
CA ALA A 100 1.99 3.36 -15.21
C ALA A 100 2.43 2.41 -16.32
N ALA A 101 1.46 1.75 -16.97
CA ALA A 101 1.75 1.04 -18.20
C ALA A 101 2.33 2.03 -19.21
N GLY A 102 3.38 1.63 -19.94
CA GLY A 102 3.87 2.42 -21.05
C GLY A 102 2.70 2.69 -22.00
N SER A 103 2.50 3.96 -22.36
CA SER A 103 1.60 4.28 -23.46
C SER A 103 2.25 3.76 -24.73
N ASP A 104 1.77 2.63 -25.26
CA ASP A 104 1.94 2.38 -26.69
C ASP A 104 1.08 3.42 -27.41
N ALA A 105 1.65 4.62 -27.60
CA ALA A 105 1.18 5.57 -28.57
C ALA A 105 1.53 5.00 -29.95
N GLU A 106 0.72 4.05 -30.41
CA GLU A 106 0.72 3.67 -31.82
C GLU A 106 0.02 4.81 -32.58
N GLU A 107 0.79 5.85 -32.91
CA GLU A 107 0.42 6.82 -33.94
C GLU A 107 0.29 6.03 -35.25
N HIS A 108 -0.94 5.70 -35.62
CA HIS A 108 -1.26 5.17 -36.94
C HIS A 108 -0.89 6.25 -37.97
N THR A 109 0.08 5.92 -38.82
CA THR A 109 0.47 6.69 -40.02
C THR A 109 -0.63 6.63 -41.08
#